data_AF-A0A1R3IHS9-F1
#
_entry.id   AF-A0A1R3IHS9-F1
#
_cell.length_a   1.000
_cell.length_b   1.000
_cell.length_c   1.000
_cell.angle_alpha   90.00
_cell.angle_beta   90.00
_cell.angle_gamma   90.00
#
_symmetry.space_group_name_H-M   'P 1'
#
loop_
_entity.id
_entity.type
_entity.pdbx_description
1 polymer ?
#
loop_
_entity_poly.entity_id
_entity_poly.type
_entity_poly.pdbx_seq_one_letter_code
_entity_poly.pdbx_strand_id
1 'polypeptide(L)'
;MLHNLSAFVFCFCLAAAAAALLVQGSTENERKGNGINTFTMKNKIYPLTSGAHASNLTKNYPYGNSSACDFGTLGEAKVKGRIVYCLGDSGPDSTIKGLKGVGTIMAVDPQLDYYMITLTPGATVARYKDGDKIDRYINSTNTSIGILMGDKKKYECSDFKKARGFDGLNYPSMHIQLGRKDTKISAVFYRTVTYVGYGNISGFKAKVTSPKELSVTVIPNMLRFTKQHQKQSFKVLVKGKSMKNGTDILSATLEWINFGYSVKSPILVYKQGAFF
;
A
#
# COMPACT_ATOMS: atom_id res chain seq x y z
N MET A 1 1.50 -27.29 -13.73
CA MET A 1 0.43 -26.53 -14.42
C MET A 1 -0.53 -26.01 -13.36
N LEU A 2 -0.95 -24.74 -13.45
CA LEU A 2 -1.90 -24.11 -12.55
C LEU A 2 -2.73 -23.11 -13.37
N HIS A 3 -4.06 -23.20 -13.29
CA HIS A 3 -4.97 -22.26 -13.95
C HIS A 3 -5.56 -21.26 -12.92
N ASN A 4 -5.54 -19.98 -13.28
CA ASN A 4 -6.62 -18.97 -13.22
C ASN A 4 -7.84 -19.20 -12.28
N LEU A 5 -8.49 -18.18 -11.69
CA LEU A 5 -8.54 -16.74 -12.03
C LEU A 5 -9.08 -15.86 -10.85
N SER A 6 -8.83 -14.55 -10.87
CA SER A 6 -9.57 -13.45 -10.18
C SER A 6 -9.58 -13.31 -8.62
N ALA A 7 -9.14 -12.13 -8.11
CA ALA A 7 -9.75 -11.31 -7.02
C ALA A 7 -8.91 -10.90 -5.77
N PHE A 8 -9.38 -9.83 -5.09
CA PHE A 8 -8.87 -8.43 -4.99
C PHE A 8 -9.69 -7.72 -3.79
N VAL A 9 -9.60 -6.64 -2.93
CA VAL A 9 -8.82 -5.52 -2.16
C VAL A 9 -8.50 -4.03 -2.58
N PHE A 10 -9.29 -2.98 -2.21
CA PHE A 10 -9.00 -1.52 -2.43
C PHE A 10 -9.51 -0.53 -1.34
N CYS A 11 -8.61 -0.06 -0.47
CA CYS A 11 -8.40 1.38 -0.18
C CYS A 11 -6.89 1.60 0.14
N PHE A 12 -6.32 2.74 -0.23
CA PHE A 12 -4.86 2.92 -0.36
C PHE A 12 -4.08 3.07 0.97
N CYS A 13 -3.03 2.26 1.18
CA CYS A 13 -1.78 2.68 1.84
C CYS A 13 -0.60 1.67 1.71
N LEU A 14 0.63 2.20 1.81
CA LEU A 14 1.90 1.55 2.24
C LEU A 14 2.61 0.53 1.30
N ALA A 15 3.77 0.03 1.76
CA ALA A 15 4.89 -0.48 0.97
C ALA A 15 5.77 -1.53 1.67
N ALA A 16 6.56 -2.22 0.83
CA ALA A 16 7.88 -2.80 1.11
C ALA A 16 7.97 -3.68 2.38
N ALA A 17 8.02 -5.02 2.27
CA ALA A 17 8.37 -5.83 1.09
C ALA A 17 7.77 -7.25 1.17
N ALA A 18 8.07 -8.07 0.16
CA ALA A 18 7.78 -9.50 0.03
C ALA A 18 6.28 -9.89 -0.10
N ALA A 19 5.95 -10.48 -1.24
CA ALA A 19 4.62 -10.90 -1.64
C ALA A 19 4.04 -12.05 -0.77
N ALA A 20 2.84 -11.84 -0.21
CA ALA A 20 1.88 -12.90 0.16
C ALA A 20 0.52 -12.31 0.62
N LEU A 21 -0.26 -11.69 -0.28
CA LEU A 21 -1.50 -10.98 0.11
C LEU A 21 -2.72 -11.93 0.26
N LEU A 22 -2.64 -12.80 1.28
CA LEU A 22 -3.78 -13.59 1.77
C LEU A 22 -4.75 -12.69 2.55
N VAL A 23 -5.98 -12.61 2.06
CA VAL A 23 -7.03 -11.73 2.60
C VAL A 23 -7.69 -12.33 3.85
N GLN A 24 -8.05 -11.47 4.79
CA GLN A 24 -9.26 -11.57 5.61
C GLN A 24 -9.89 -10.16 5.72
N GLY A 25 -11.21 -9.99 5.60
CA GLY A 25 -12.19 -10.99 5.17
C GLY A 25 -13.61 -10.75 5.70
N SER A 26 -14.41 -9.98 4.96
CA SER A 26 -15.88 -9.93 5.03
C SER A 26 -16.41 -9.08 3.86
N THR A 27 -17.60 -9.40 3.32
CA THR A 27 -18.37 -8.60 2.32
C THR A 27 -17.69 -8.29 0.96
N GLU A 28 -17.51 -9.35 0.15
CA GLU A 28 -17.56 -9.44 -1.33
C GLU A 28 -16.84 -8.45 -2.31
N ASN A 29 -16.88 -7.11 -2.17
CA ASN A 29 -16.72 -6.22 -3.36
C ASN A 29 -15.44 -5.34 -3.52
N GLU A 30 -14.42 -5.48 -2.69
CA GLU A 30 -13.18 -4.67 -2.70
C GLU A 30 -12.14 -5.08 -3.81
N ARG A 31 -11.14 -4.27 -4.28
CA ARG A 31 -10.29 -4.64 -5.49
C ARG A 31 -8.73 -4.39 -5.67
N LYS A 32 -7.85 -5.34 -5.26
CA LYS A 32 -6.48 -5.74 -5.74
C LYS A 32 -5.68 -4.83 -6.72
N GLY A 33 -5.20 -3.68 -6.29
CA GLY A 33 -3.95 -3.10 -6.85
C GLY A 33 -2.68 -3.80 -6.34
N ASN A 34 -1.64 -3.90 -7.17
CA ASN A 34 -0.30 -4.39 -6.83
C ASN A 34 0.69 -3.21 -6.77
N GLY A 35 1.51 -3.05 -5.73
CA GLY A 35 2.54 -1.99 -5.75
C GLY A 35 3.31 -1.79 -4.44
N ILE A 36 4.30 -0.89 -4.48
CA ILE A 36 5.05 -0.40 -3.32
C ILE A 36 4.91 1.11 -3.22
N ASN A 37 4.19 1.58 -2.20
CA ASN A 37 3.97 2.99 -1.88
C ASN A 37 4.58 3.36 -0.51
N THR A 38 5.84 3.84 -0.47
CA THR A 38 6.57 4.14 0.79
C THR A 38 6.10 5.41 1.52
N PHE A 39 5.05 6.06 1.02
CA PHE A 39 4.64 7.39 1.42
C PHE A 39 3.38 7.37 2.29
N THR A 40 3.40 8.05 3.43
CA THR A 40 2.21 8.19 4.29
C THR A 40 1.25 9.23 3.72
N MET A 41 0.11 8.77 3.19
CA MET A 41 -1.01 9.63 2.82
C MET A 41 -1.61 10.25 4.09
N LYS A 42 -1.71 11.58 4.17
CA LYS A 42 -2.03 12.32 5.41
C LYS A 42 -3.53 12.34 5.74
N ASN A 43 -4.23 11.22 5.57
CA ASN A 43 -5.70 11.09 5.63
C ASN A 43 -6.43 12.15 4.79
N LYS A 44 -5.84 12.53 3.64
CA LYS A 44 -6.44 13.45 2.67
C LYS A 44 -6.97 12.68 1.48
N ILE A 45 -8.17 13.04 1.03
CA ILE A 45 -8.69 12.65 -0.28
C ILE A 45 -7.99 13.54 -1.32
N TYR A 46 -7.57 12.94 -2.43
CA TYR A 46 -6.93 13.62 -3.55
C TYR A 46 -7.76 13.41 -4.82
N PRO A 47 -7.95 14.43 -5.67
CA PRO A 47 -8.67 14.25 -6.93
C PRO A 47 -7.96 13.26 -7.86
N LEU A 48 -8.73 12.50 -8.63
CA LEU A 48 -8.25 11.59 -9.65
C LEU A 48 -8.39 12.23 -11.04
N THR A 49 -7.52 11.87 -11.98
CA THR A 49 -7.61 12.19 -13.41
C THR A 49 -6.92 11.09 -14.22
N SER A 50 -7.17 10.98 -15.52
CA SER A 50 -6.33 10.17 -16.42
C SER A 50 -5.31 11.04 -17.14
N GLY A 51 -4.26 10.42 -17.71
CA GLY A 51 -3.31 11.05 -18.62
C GLY A 51 -4.00 11.66 -19.86
N ALA A 52 -5.00 10.97 -20.42
CA ALA A 52 -5.81 11.48 -21.54
C ALA A 52 -6.50 12.82 -21.20
N HIS A 53 -7.15 12.92 -20.03
CA HIS A 53 -7.72 14.18 -19.55
C HIS A 53 -6.64 15.22 -19.22
N ALA A 54 -5.51 14.79 -18.67
CA ALA A 54 -4.37 15.63 -18.28
C ALA A 54 -3.51 16.14 -19.45
N SER A 55 -3.81 15.71 -20.69
CA SER A 55 -3.15 16.11 -21.94
C SER A 55 -2.96 17.62 -22.11
N ASN A 56 -1.80 18.02 -22.64
CA ASN A 56 -1.45 19.40 -22.92
C ASN A 56 -1.66 19.76 -24.40
N LEU A 57 -2.87 20.22 -24.73
CA LEU A 57 -3.25 20.63 -26.07
C LEU A 57 -2.48 21.86 -26.62
N THR A 58 -1.69 22.56 -25.78
CA THR A 58 -0.88 23.73 -26.22
C THR A 58 0.49 23.35 -26.79
N LYS A 59 0.93 22.10 -26.63
CA LYS A 59 2.19 21.61 -27.19
C LYS A 59 1.93 20.31 -27.96
N ASN A 60 1.97 20.40 -29.28
CA ASN A 60 1.90 19.21 -30.12
C ASN A 60 3.22 18.41 -30.01
N TYR A 61 3.21 17.32 -29.22
CA TYR A 61 4.32 16.39 -29.09
C TYR A 61 4.09 15.19 -30.02
N PRO A 62 4.70 15.15 -31.23
CA PRO A 62 4.34 14.18 -32.28
C PRO A 62 4.66 12.71 -31.95
N TYR A 63 5.40 12.45 -30.87
CA TYR A 63 5.84 11.11 -30.46
C TYR A 63 5.43 10.72 -29.03
N GLY A 64 4.63 11.55 -28.33
CA GLY A 64 4.29 11.34 -26.92
C GLY A 64 2.82 10.98 -26.69
N ASN A 65 2.57 9.88 -25.98
CA ASN A 65 1.23 9.42 -25.63
C ASN A 65 0.77 10.00 -24.27
N SER A 66 -0.17 10.96 -24.33
CA SER A 66 -0.79 11.52 -23.12
C SER A 66 -1.42 10.46 -22.22
N SER A 67 -2.01 9.40 -22.78
CA SER A 67 -2.63 8.33 -22.00
C SER A 67 -1.60 7.47 -21.25
N ALA A 68 -0.36 7.41 -21.73
CA ALA A 68 0.77 6.77 -21.02
C ALA A 68 1.43 7.70 -19.98
N CYS A 69 1.04 8.98 -19.93
CA CYS A 69 1.66 10.01 -19.12
C CYS A 69 3.13 10.30 -19.49
N ASP A 70 3.47 10.15 -20.78
CA ASP A 70 4.80 10.40 -21.32
C ASP A 70 5.30 11.83 -21.04
N PHE A 71 6.61 11.99 -20.95
CA PHE A 71 7.23 13.28 -20.61
C PHE A 71 6.80 14.41 -21.56
N GLY A 72 6.47 15.57 -21.00
CA GLY A 72 6.02 16.76 -21.74
C GLY A 72 4.56 16.75 -22.21
N THR A 73 3.93 15.57 -22.33
CA THR A 73 2.56 15.43 -22.88
C THR A 73 1.45 15.98 -21.99
N LEU A 74 1.69 16.12 -20.68
CA LEU A 74 0.70 16.53 -19.69
C LEU A 74 0.87 17.98 -19.22
N GLY A 75 -0.23 18.65 -18.87
CA GLY A 75 -0.21 20.03 -18.36
C GLY A 75 -0.15 20.10 -16.83
N GLU A 76 0.77 20.89 -16.24
CA GLU A 76 0.91 21.02 -14.78
C GLU A 76 -0.44 21.34 -14.10
N ALA A 77 -1.20 22.30 -14.63
CA ALA A 77 -2.48 22.72 -14.06
C ALA A 77 -3.53 21.58 -13.96
N LYS A 78 -3.40 20.53 -14.78
CA LYS A 78 -4.28 19.36 -14.76
C LYS A 78 -3.77 18.24 -13.84
N VAL A 79 -2.45 18.14 -13.62
CA VAL A 79 -1.79 17.08 -12.81
C VAL A 79 -1.56 17.48 -11.35
N LYS A 80 -1.24 18.75 -11.10
CA LYS A 80 -0.83 19.28 -9.80
C LYS A 80 -1.85 18.97 -8.69
N GLY A 81 -1.38 18.33 -7.62
CA GLY A 81 -2.22 17.94 -6.48
C GLY A 81 -3.14 16.73 -6.71
N ARG A 82 -3.09 16.08 -7.88
CA ARG A 82 -3.96 14.94 -8.23
C ARG A 82 -3.20 13.60 -8.26
N ILE A 83 -3.95 12.51 -8.12
CA ILE A 83 -3.52 11.18 -8.53
C ILE A 83 -3.83 11.03 -10.02
N VAL A 84 -2.91 10.48 -10.81
CA VAL A 84 -3.08 10.32 -12.26
C VAL A 84 -3.10 8.84 -12.66
N TYR A 85 -4.08 8.45 -13.46
CA TYR A 85 -4.19 7.14 -14.10
C TYR A 85 -3.49 7.15 -15.47
N CYS A 86 -2.54 6.24 -15.66
CA CYS A 86 -1.63 6.16 -16.80
C CYS A 86 -1.62 4.73 -17.36
N LEU A 87 -1.47 4.58 -18.68
CA LEU A 87 -1.32 3.29 -19.35
C LEU A 87 0.16 2.89 -19.43
N GLY A 88 0.48 1.62 -19.13
CA GLY A 88 1.86 1.17 -18.98
C GLY A 88 2.52 1.70 -17.71
N ASP A 89 3.82 1.43 -17.59
CA ASP A 89 4.65 1.63 -16.38
C ASP A 89 6.01 2.31 -16.65
N SER A 90 6.30 2.68 -17.90
CA SER A 90 7.59 3.23 -18.36
C SER A 90 7.85 4.67 -17.87
N GLY A 91 8.11 4.81 -16.57
CA GLY A 91 8.49 6.06 -15.90
C GLY A 91 7.41 7.16 -15.72
N PRO A 92 6.09 6.92 -15.78
CA PRO A 92 5.10 8.00 -15.66
C PRO A 92 5.12 8.67 -14.29
N ASP A 93 5.54 7.95 -13.24
CA ASP A 93 5.73 8.48 -11.88
C ASP A 93 6.72 9.65 -11.83
N SER A 94 7.74 9.66 -12.70
CA SER A 94 8.69 10.76 -12.85
C SER A 94 8.03 12.01 -13.46
N THR A 95 7.23 11.84 -14.53
CA THR A 95 6.43 12.91 -15.14
C THR A 95 5.43 13.49 -14.14
N ILE A 96 4.68 12.64 -13.44
CA ILE A 96 3.69 13.07 -12.43
C ILE A 96 4.37 13.83 -11.29
N LYS A 97 5.55 13.39 -10.83
CA LYS A 97 6.33 14.09 -9.81
C LYS A 97 6.79 15.48 -10.25
N GLY A 98 7.36 15.58 -11.46
CA GLY A 98 7.81 16.87 -12.02
C GLY A 98 6.66 17.88 -12.15
N LEU A 99 5.47 17.39 -12.50
CA LEU A 99 4.24 18.19 -12.60
C LEU A 99 3.50 18.36 -11.25
N LYS A 100 4.15 18.05 -10.13
CA LYS A 100 3.65 18.22 -8.74
C LYS A 100 2.32 17.47 -8.47
N GLY A 101 2.10 16.35 -9.17
CA GLY A 101 1.08 15.37 -8.82
C GLY A 101 1.44 14.63 -7.54
N VAL A 102 0.44 13.98 -6.92
CA VAL A 102 0.59 13.34 -5.60
C VAL A 102 0.62 11.81 -5.65
N GLY A 103 0.47 11.21 -6.84
CA GLY A 103 0.55 9.77 -7.02
C GLY A 103 0.15 9.32 -8.42
N THR A 104 0.44 8.06 -8.75
CA THR A 104 0.15 7.47 -10.06
C THR A 104 -0.53 6.10 -9.94
N ILE A 105 -1.38 5.77 -10.91
CA ILE A 105 -1.96 4.44 -11.08
C ILE A 105 -1.61 3.95 -12.48
N MET A 106 -0.77 2.92 -12.57
CA MET A 106 -0.21 2.39 -13.82
C MET A 106 -0.98 1.15 -14.28
N ALA A 107 -1.56 1.18 -15.48
CA ALA A 107 -2.34 0.08 -16.03
C ALA A 107 -1.54 -0.72 -17.05
N VAL A 108 -1.02 -1.87 -16.62
CA VAL A 108 -0.12 -2.74 -17.40
C VAL A 108 -0.86 -3.94 -18.00
N ASP A 109 -0.28 -4.46 -19.08
CA ASP A 109 -0.66 -5.72 -19.73
C ASP A 109 0.62 -6.37 -20.30
N PRO A 110 0.94 -7.64 -19.97
CA PRO A 110 0.27 -8.50 -18.99
C PRO A 110 0.41 -7.96 -17.56
N GLN A 111 -0.31 -8.57 -16.60
CA GLN A 111 -0.13 -8.24 -15.18
C GLN A 111 1.28 -8.67 -14.73
N LEU A 112 2.09 -7.71 -14.29
CA LEU A 112 3.46 -7.95 -13.84
C LEU A 112 3.50 -8.55 -12.42
N ASP A 113 4.28 -9.63 -12.26
CA ASP A 113 4.55 -10.27 -10.97
C ASP A 113 5.63 -9.54 -10.13
N TYR A 114 6.36 -8.61 -10.75
CA TYR A 114 7.27 -7.70 -10.06
C TYR A 114 6.64 -6.31 -9.88
N TYR A 115 7.16 -5.55 -8.92
CA TYR A 115 6.80 -4.15 -8.69
C TYR A 115 7.97 -3.24 -9.06
N MET A 116 7.68 -2.05 -9.60
CA MET A 116 8.65 -0.96 -9.68
C MET A 116 8.52 -0.07 -8.44
N ILE A 117 9.64 0.40 -7.89
CA ILE A 117 9.64 1.41 -6.83
C ILE A 117 9.36 2.76 -7.49
N THR A 118 8.31 3.44 -7.02
CA THR A 118 7.85 4.71 -7.61
C THR A 118 8.31 5.93 -6.82
N LEU A 119 8.60 7.02 -7.54
CA LEU A 119 9.09 8.29 -7.02
C LEU A 119 8.01 9.12 -6.30
N THR A 120 6.74 8.71 -6.44
CA THR A 120 5.51 9.24 -5.80
C THR A 120 4.61 8.06 -5.41
N PRO A 121 3.58 8.24 -4.55
CA PRO A 121 2.60 7.20 -4.23
C PRO A 121 2.05 6.45 -5.45
N GLY A 122 2.54 5.22 -5.70
CA GLY A 122 2.20 4.44 -6.89
C GLY A 122 1.42 3.16 -6.60
N ALA A 123 0.56 2.77 -7.56
CA ALA A 123 0.00 1.43 -7.65
C ALA A 123 -0.07 0.97 -9.11
N THR A 124 0.16 -0.31 -9.36
CA THR A 124 0.02 -0.97 -10.66
C THR A 124 -1.25 -1.84 -10.67
N VAL A 125 -2.01 -1.79 -11.76
CA VAL A 125 -3.26 -2.56 -11.94
C VAL A 125 -3.23 -3.31 -13.28
N ALA A 126 -3.93 -4.44 -13.33
CA ALA A 126 -4.18 -5.13 -14.60
C ALA A 126 -5.14 -4.29 -15.46
N ARG A 127 -4.71 -3.94 -16.68
CA ARG A 127 -5.42 -3.01 -17.58
C ARG A 127 -6.85 -3.47 -17.86
N TYR A 128 -7.02 -4.59 -18.57
CA TYR A 128 -8.30 -5.15 -19.04
C TYR A 128 -9.20 -5.75 -17.93
N LYS A 129 -9.10 -5.21 -16.72
CA LYS A 129 -9.77 -5.77 -15.54
C LYS A 129 -10.09 -4.68 -14.54
N ASP A 130 -9.09 -3.94 -14.07
CA ASP A 130 -9.25 -2.94 -13.02
C ASP A 130 -8.80 -1.55 -13.47
N GLY A 131 -7.89 -1.45 -14.45
CA GLY A 131 -7.70 -0.24 -15.25
C GLY A 131 -9.00 0.21 -15.93
N ASP A 132 -9.67 -0.68 -16.65
CA ASP A 132 -10.96 -0.41 -17.32
C ASP A 132 -12.09 0.03 -16.37
N LYS A 133 -12.00 -0.25 -15.07
CA LYS A 133 -12.96 0.23 -14.06
C LYS A 133 -12.61 1.64 -13.59
N ILE A 134 -11.32 1.90 -13.39
CA ILE A 134 -10.77 3.20 -13.01
C ILE A 134 -11.00 4.22 -14.14
N ASP A 135 -10.74 3.84 -15.38
CA ASP A 135 -11.03 4.68 -16.56
C ASP A 135 -12.53 4.99 -16.68
N ARG A 136 -13.42 4.00 -16.58
CA ARG A 136 -14.87 4.23 -16.57
C ARG A 136 -15.36 5.12 -15.42
N TYR A 137 -14.72 5.04 -14.25
CA TYR A 137 -15.04 5.94 -13.13
C TYR A 137 -14.57 7.38 -13.41
N ILE A 138 -13.36 7.56 -13.96
CA ILE A 138 -12.83 8.87 -14.37
C ILE A 138 -13.69 9.50 -15.49
N ASN A 139 -14.18 8.67 -16.41
CA ASN A 139 -15.00 9.07 -17.56
C ASN A 139 -16.50 9.16 -17.24
N SER A 140 -16.93 8.98 -15.98
CA SER A 140 -18.33 9.08 -15.58
C SER A 140 -18.66 10.43 -14.94
N THR A 141 -19.86 10.93 -15.21
CA THR A 141 -20.50 12.01 -14.43
C THR A 141 -21.00 11.53 -13.06
N ASN A 142 -21.04 10.22 -12.83
CA ASN A 142 -21.51 9.61 -11.59
C ASN A 142 -20.33 9.31 -10.65
N THR A 143 -20.25 10.05 -9.54
CA THR A 143 -19.21 9.93 -8.52
C THR A 143 -19.32 8.68 -7.63
N SER A 144 -20.26 7.76 -7.89
CA SER A 144 -20.42 6.54 -7.10
C SER A 144 -19.22 5.60 -7.21
N ILE A 145 -18.64 5.26 -6.06
CA ILE A 145 -17.59 4.25 -5.94
C ILE A 145 -18.08 2.85 -6.40
N GLY A 146 -19.39 2.63 -6.51
CA GLY A 146 -20.01 1.44 -7.13
C GLY A 146 -19.43 1.10 -8.51
N ILE A 147 -19.02 2.09 -9.31
CA ILE A 147 -18.34 1.84 -10.60
C ILE A 147 -17.00 1.10 -10.40
N LEU A 148 -16.22 1.47 -9.38
CA LEU A 148 -14.97 0.80 -9.00
C LEU A 148 -15.24 -0.57 -8.35
N MET A 149 -16.30 -0.65 -7.54
CA MET A 149 -16.77 -1.88 -6.86
C MET A 149 -17.54 -2.83 -7.80
N GLY A 150 -17.88 -2.40 -9.01
CA GLY A 150 -18.55 -3.20 -10.06
C GLY A 150 -20.02 -3.53 -9.78
N ASP A 151 -20.68 -2.78 -8.91
CA ASP A 151 -22.10 -2.93 -8.61
C ASP A 151 -22.85 -1.59 -8.81
N LYS A 152 -24.16 -1.58 -8.57
CA LYS A 152 -24.98 -0.37 -8.57
C LYS A 152 -25.21 0.18 -7.15
N LYS A 153 -24.40 -0.23 -6.17
CA LYS A 153 -24.60 0.13 -4.78
C LYS A 153 -24.06 1.54 -4.53
N LYS A 154 -24.86 2.39 -3.87
CA LYS A 154 -24.34 3.60 -3.23
C LYS A 154 -23.63 3.18 -1.95
N TYR A 155 -22.36 3.55 -1.81
CA TYR A 155 -21.61 3.38 -0.57
C TYR A 155 -21.40 4.76 0.04
N GLU A 156 -21.61 4.87 1.35
CA GLU A 156 -21.24 6.05 2.12
C GLU A 156 -19.93 5.81 2.87
N CYS A 157 -19.20 6.87 3.22
CA CYS A 157 -17.96 6.73 4.01
C CYS A 157 -18.22 6.13 5.41
N SER A 158 -19.46 6.14 5.90
CA SER A 158 -19.91 5.47 7.11
C SER A 158 -19.92 3.94 7.02
N ASP A 159 -20.06 3.38 5.81
CA ASP A 159 -20.17 1.93 5.60
C ASP A 159 -18.82 1.24 5.84
N PHE A 160 -17.74 1.97 5.62
CA PHE A 160 -16.36 1.50 5.77
C PHE A 160 -15.87 1.69 7.21
N LYS A 161 -15.86 0.60 7.97
CA LYS A 161 -15.26 0.57 9.32
C LYS A 161 -13.79 0.99 9.25
N LYS A 162 -13.43 2.06 9.96
CA LYS A 162 -12.06 2.61 10.01
C LYS A 162 -11.03 1.51 10.30
N ALA A 163 -10.01 1.42 9.45
CA ALA A 163 -9.00 0.36 9.50
C ALA A 163 -8.28 0.32 10.87
N ARG A 164 -8.01 -0.90 11.35
CA ARG A 164 -7.62 -1.13 12.75
C ARG A 164 -6.10 -1.13 12.93
N GLY A 165 -5.57 -0.06 13.49
CA GLY A 165 -4.16 0.05 13.89
C GLY A 165 -3.54 1.38 13.48
N PHE A 166 -2.20 1.42 13.48
CA PHE A 166 -1.44 2.57 12.99
C PHE A 166 -1.46 2.67 11.46
N ASP A 167 -1.34 1.52 10.77
CA ASP A 167 -1.49 1.41 9.31
C ASP A 167 -2.85 0.83 8.88
N GLY A 168 -3.43 -0.06 9.70
CA GLY A 168 -4.68 -0.74 9.39
C GLY A 168 -4.55 -1.94 8.44
N LEU A 169 -3.33 -2.41 8.19
CA LEU A 169 -3.00 -3.40 7.15
C LEU A 169 -2.55 -4.75 7.71
N ASN A 170 -2.70 -5.82 6.94
CA ASN A 170 -2.10 -7.11 7.25
C ASN A 170 -0.80 -7.33 6.45
N TYR A 171 0.22 -6.53 6.74
CA TYR A 171 1.44 -6.44 5.92
C TYR A 171 2.67 -7.06 6.63
N PRO A 172 3.59 -7.77 5.95
CA PRO A 172 4.70 -8.48 6.60
C PRO A 172 5.76 -7.57 7.24
N SER A 173 5.79 -6.28 6.92
CA SER A 173 6.57 -5.25 7.62
C SER A 173 5.67 -4.22 8.33
N MET A 174 6.27 -3.39 9.19
CA MET A 174 5.60 -2.35 9.98
C MET A 174 6.40 -1.05 9.89
N HIS A 175 5.74 0.09 9.69
CA HIS A 175 6.40 1.37 9.47
C HIS A 175 5.75 2.50 10.29
N ILE A 176 6.57 3.34 10.93
CA ILE A 176 6.15 4.55 11.66
C ILE A 176 6.87 5.75 11.06
N GLN A 177 6.14 6.64 10.39
CA GLN A 177 6.65 7.97 10.03
C GLN A 177 6.36 8.96 11.15
N LEU A 178 7.39 9.63 11.67
CA LEU A 178 7.28 10.71 12.64
C LEU A 178 7.24 12.07 11.93
N GLY A 179 6.27 12.90 12.28
CA GLY A 179 6.21 14.31 11.89
C GLY A 179 7.18 15.18 12.69
N ARG A 180 7.45 16.39 12.18
CA ARG A 180 8.41 17.35 12.79
C ARG A 180 8.05 17.81 14.23
N LYS A 181 6.83 17.51 14.72
CA LYS A 181 6.36 17.85 16.07
C LYS A 181 6.21 16.63 17.00
N ASP A 182 6.56 15.42 16.55
CA ASP A 182 6.28 14.20 17.30
C ASP A 182 7.33 13.94 18.39
N THR A 183 6.97 14.22 19.63
CA THR A 183 7.86 14.08 20.81
C THR A 183 7.95 12.65 21.37
N LYS A 184 7.16 11.72 20.83
CA LYS A 184 7.07 10.33 21.29
C LYS A 184 6.75 9.38 20.14
N ILE A 185 7.31 8.18 20.18
CA ILE A 185 7.00 7.09 19.25
C ILE A 185 5.88 6.25 19.89
N SER A 186 4.77 6.07 19.19
CA SER A 186 3.65 5.23 19.66
C SER A 186 2.82 4.71 18.49
N ALA A 187 2.85 3.40 18.26
CA ALA A 187 2.03 2.72 17.26
C ALA A 187 1.47 1.39 17.79
N VAL A 188 0.34 0.96 17.24
CA VAL A 188 -0.21 -0.39 17.45
C VAL A 188 -0.56 -0.99 16.09
N PHE A 189 0.22 -1.97 15.66
CA PHE A 189 -0.01 -2.74 14.45
C PHE A 189 -0.87 -3.95 14.79
N TYR A 190 -1.82 -4.30 13.93
CA TYR A 190 -2.58 -5.54 14.01
C TYR A 190 -2.23 -6.39 12.80
N ARG A 191 -2.03 -7.69 13.00
CA ARG A 191 -1.59 -8.64 11.98
C ARG A 191 -2.27 -9.99 12.18
N THR A 192 -2.48 -10.72 11.10
CA THR A 192 -3.07 -12.06 11.10
C THR A 192 -2.29 -12.96 10.15
N VAL A 193 -1.58 -13.93 10.71
CA VAL A 193 -0.82 -14.91 9.94
C VAL A 193 -1.67 -16.13 9.64
N THR A 194 -1.52 -16.68 8.44
CA THR A 194 -2.10 -17.96 8.03
C THR A 194 -1.02 -19.02 8.11
N TYR A 195 -1.24 -20.13 8.81
CA TYR A 195 -0.31 -21.25 8.77
C TYR A 195 -0.47 -22.02 7.44
N VAL A 196 0.64 -22.25 6.75
CA VAL A 196 0.68 -22.85 5.40
C VAL A 196 1.43 -24.18 5.32
N GLY A 197 2.12 -24.59 6.39
CA GLY A 197 2.79 -25.90 6.45
C GLY A 197 1.84 -27.06 6.71
N TYR A 198 2.40 -28.26 6.80
CA TYR A 198 1.68 -29.51 7.01
C TYR A 198 1.88 -30.06 8.43
N GLY A 199 0.85 -30.72 8.96
CA GLY A 199 0.86 -31.38 10.27
C GLY A 199 0.48 -30.47 11.45
N ASN A 200 0.48 -31.05 12.65
CA ASN A 200 0.29 -30.36 13.93
C ASN A 200 1.66 -29.87 14.43
N ILE A 201 1.81 -28.60 14.81
CA ILE A 201 3.07 -28.09 15.39
C ILE A 201 2.86 -27.52 16.80
N SER A 202 3.91 -27.64 17.60
CA SER A 202 4.20 -26.76 18.74
C SER A 202 4.11 -25.26 18.36
N GLY A 203 3.92 -24.40 19.37
CA GLY A 203 3.61 -22.99 19.14
C GLY A 203 4.81 -22.15 18.68
N PHE A 204 4.59 -21.30 17.66
CA PHE A 204 5.55 -20.27 17.24
C PHE A 204 5.70 -19.23 18.34
N LYS A 205 6.92 -18.99 18.81
CA LYS A 205 7.23 -17.98 19.84
C LYS A 205 7.73 -16.70 19.18
N ALA A 206 7.23 -15.55 19.65
CA ALA A 206 7.73 -14.24 19.24
C ALA A 206 9.11 -13.98 19.89
N LYS A 207 10.09 -13.65 19.06
CA LYS A 207 11.35 -13.00 19.45
C LYS A 207 11.35 -11.59 18.87
N VAL A 208 11.86 -10.63 19.63
CA VAL A 208 12.00 -9.23 19.22
C VAL A 208 13.46 -8.83 19.35
N THR A 209 13.97 -8.16 18.33
CA THR A 209 15.30 -7.53 18.33
C THR A 209 15.09 -6.03 18.09
N SER A 210 15.37 -5.18 19.08
CA SER A 210 15.19 -3.72 18.98
C SER A 210 16.29 -2.93 19.71
N PRO A 211 16.58 -1.68 19.29
CA PRO A 211 17.47 -0.78 20.02
C PRO A 211 16.84 -0.37 21.37
N LYS A 212 17.68 0.09 22.31
CA LYS A 212 17.27 0.48 23.67
C LYS A 212 16.23 1.62 23.69
N GLU A 213 16.22 2.43 22.64
CA GLU A 213 15.25 3.51 22.39
C GLU A 213 13.83 3.02 22.03
N LEU A 214 13.66 1.76 21.59
CA LEU A 214 12.39 1.19 21.16
C LEU A 214 11.94 0.00 22.03
N SER A 215 10.84 0.20 22.74
CA SER A 215 10.07 -0.88 23.38
C SER A 215 9.07 -1.45 22.37
N VAL A 216 9.26 -2.70 21.97
CA VAL A 216 8.39 -3.43 21.04
C VAL A 216 7.79 -4.63 21.78
N THR A 217 6.47 -4.74 21.82
CA THR A 217 5.74 -5.78 22.57
C THR A 217 4.72 -6.48 21.69
N VAL A 218 4.73 -7.81 21.66
CA VAL A 218 3.85 -8.64 20.81
C VAL A 218 2.83 -9.38 21.68
N ILE A 219 1.55 -9.29 21.33
CA ILE A 219 0.44 -9.86 22.10
C ILE A 219 -0.52 -10.62 21.15
N PRO A 220 -0.73 -11.94 21.34
CA PRO A 220 0.02 -12.83 22.24
C PRO A 220 1.49 -12.98 21.81
N ASN A 221 2.36 -13.44 22.70
CA ASN A 221 3.77 -13.73 22.41
C ASN A 221 4.01 -15.16 21.88
N MET A 222 2.95 -15.96 21.73
CA MET A 222 2.98 -17.29 21.14
C MET A 222 1.72 -17.51 20.29
N LEU A 223 1.88 -18.12 19.11
CA LEU A 223 0.78 -18.52 18.23
C LEU A 223 0.78 -20.05 18.09
N ARG A 224 -0.40 -20.66 18.22
CA ARG A 224 -0.59 -22.11 18.10
C ARG A 224 -1.55 -22.41 16.94
N PHE A 225 -1.21 -23.41 16.14
CA PHE A 225 -2.00 -23.83 14.98
C PHE A 225 -2.27 -25.34 15.07
N THR A 226 -3.51 -25.74 14.86
CA THR A 226 -4.01 -27.13 14.95
C THR A 226 -4.42 -27.69 13.59
N LYS A 227 -4.39 -26.89 12.52
CA LYS A 227 -4.59 -27.33 11.13
C LYS A 227 -3.99 -26.34 10.14
N GLN A 228 -3.65 -26.84 8.95
CA GLN A 228 -3.25 -26.03 7.80
C GLN A 228 -4.36 -25.00 7.45
N HIS A 229 -3.94 -23.85 6.95
CA HIS A 229 -4.77 -22.67 6.65
C HIS A 229 -5.51 -22.05 7.85
N GLN A 230 -5.28 -22.51 9.09
CA GLN A 230 -5.74 -21.78 10.27
C GLN A 230 -5.06 -20.41 10.33
N LYS A 231 -5.86 -19.39 10.68
CA LYS A 231 -5.42 -18.00 10.80
C LYS A 231 -5.38 -17.60 12.28
N GLN A 232 -4.32 -16.92 12.70
CA GLN A 232 -4.11 -16.46 14.07
C GLN A 232 -3.69 -15.00 14.09
N SER A 233 -4.31 -14.22 14.98
CA SER A 233 -4.17 -12.76 15.04
C SER A 233 -3.33 -12.31 16.23
N PHE A 234 -2.47 -11.33 16.00
CA PHE A 234 -1.66 -10.67 17.03
C PHE A 234 -1.63 -9.16 16.83
N LYS A 235 -1.15 -8.45 17.86
CA LYS A 235 -0.84 -7.02 17.79
C LYS A 235 0.59 -6.76 18.22
N VAL A 236 1.24 -5.79 17.58
CA VAL A 236 2.58 -5.29 17.93
C VAL A 236 2.44 -3.86 18.41
N LEU A 237 2.75 -3.63 19.68
CA LEU A 237 2.81 -2.30 20.29
C LEU A 237 4.25 -1.80 20.18
N VAL A 238 4.45 -0.64 19.57
CA VAL A 238 5.75 0.02 19.47
C VAL A 238 5.69 1.32 20.26
N LYS A 239 6.62 1.51 21.20
CA LYS A 239 6.73 2.72 22.05
C LYS A 239 8.19 3.17 22.12
N GLY A 240 8.42 4.47 22.21
CA GLY A 240 9.76 5.05 22.37
C GLY A 240 9.74 6.53 22.70
N LYS A 241 10.88 7.05 23.15
CA LYS A 241 11.10 8.50 23.31
C LYS A 241 11.32 9.15 21.94
N SER A 242 11.34 10.49 21.87
CA SER A 242 11.76 11.19 20.63
C SER A 242 13.13 10.71 20.16
N MET A 243 13.31 10.56 18.84
CA MET A 243 14.60 10.19 18.26
C MET A 243 15.56 11.39 18.33
N LYS A 244 16.79 11.16 18.83
CA LYS A 244 17.84 12.17 19.00
C LYS A 244 18.09 12.99 17.71
N ASN A 245 18.63 14.20 17.84
CA ASN A 245 19.12 14.94 16.66
C ASN A 245 20.23 14.13 15.98
N GLY A 246 20.25 14.12 14.65
CA GLY A 246 21.10 13.23 13.85
C GLY A 246 20.64 11.76 13.78
N THR A 247 19.56 11.36 14.47
CA THR A 247 18.93 10.04 14.29
C THR A 247 17.67 10.17 13.45
N ASP A 248 17.75 9.72 12.19
CA ASP A 248 16.64 9.77 11.23
C ASP A 248 15.86 8.46 11.09
N ILE A 249 16.48 7.32 11.44
CA ILE A 249 15.88 5.98 11.37
C ILE A 249 16.24 5.18 12.64
N LEU A 250 15.26 4.43 13.17
CA LEU A 250 15.46 3.31 14.09
C LEU A 250 14.83 2.06 13.47
N SER A 251 15.50 0.91 13.61
CA SER A 251 15.05 -0.37 13.05
C SER A 251 14.94 -1.43 14.13
N ALA A 252 13.91 -2.27 14.05
CA ALA A 252 13.69 -3.44 14.89
C ALA A 252 13.11 -4.60 14.06
N THR A 253 13.18 -5.82 14.57
CA THR A 253 12.69 -7.02 13.89
C THR A 253 11.88 -7.90 14.84
N LEU A 254 10.70 -8.31 14.40
CA LEU A 254 9.93 -9.41 14.99
C LEU A 254 10.28 -10.70 14.23
N GLU A 255 10.64 -11.76 14.95
CA GLU A 255 10.82 -13.11 14.41
C GLU A 255 9.82 -14.06 15.08
N TRP A 256 9.00 -14.78 14.30
CA TRP A 256 8.22 -15.93 14.78
C TRP A 256 9.03 -17.20 14.58
N ILE A 257 9.44 -17.82 15.70
CA ILE A 257 10.40 -18.94 15.69
C ILE A 257 9.71 -20.23 16.14
N ASN A 258 9.94 -21.32 15.40
CA ASN A 258 9.43 -22.66 15.71
C ASN A 258 10.31 -23.73 15.03
N PHE A 259 11.03 -24.56 15.81
CA PHE A 259 11.86 -25.70 15.39
C PHE A 259 12.24 -25.75 13.89
N GLY A 260 13.21 -24.92 13.48
CA GLY A 260 13.72 -24.82 12.11
C GLY A 260 13.13 -23.68 11.28
N TYR A 261 11.89 -23.26 11.54
CA TYR A 261 11.23 -22.14 10.87
C TYR A 261 11.47 -20.81 11.61
N SER A 262 11.73 -19.75 10.82
CA SER A 262 11.74 -18.36 11.29
C SER A 262 11.02 -17.47 10.25
N VAL A 263 9.96 -16.78 10.67
CA VAL A 263 9.25 -15.80 9.83
C VAL A 263 9.55 -14.40 10.39
N LYS A 264 10.16 -13.53 9.57
CA LYS A 264 10.68 -12.24 10.01
C LYS A 264 9.85 -11.06 9.49
N SER A 265 9.60 -10.10 10.37
CA SER A 265 8.87 -8.86 10.08
C SER A 265 9.68 -7.64 10.53
N PRO A 266 10.23 -6.85 9.58
CA PRO A 266 10.90 -5.59 9.88
C PRO A 266 9.93 -4.56 10.46
N ILE A 267 10.44 -3.74 11.38
CA ILE A 267 9.76 -2.61 12.03
C ILE A 267 10.67 -1.38 11.86
N LEU A 268 10.27 -0.42 11.04
CA LEU A 268 11.02 0.82 10.83
C LEU A 268 10.31 2.02 11.47
N VAL A 269 11.09 2.88 12.12
CA VAL A 269 10.64 4.18 12.62
C VAL A 269 11.53 5.24 12.01
N TYR A 270 10.97 6.25 11.34
CA TYR A 270 11.75 7.25 10.63
C TYR A 270 11.15 8.66 10.70
N LYS A 271 11.98 9.70 10.65
CA LYS A 271 11.54 11.09 10.55
C LYS A 271 11.10 11.40 9.12
N GLN A 272 10.03 12.20 8.97
CA GLN A 272 9.74 12.89 7.71
C GLN A 272 10.80 13.97 7.48
N GLY A 273 11.88 13.58 6.80
CA GLY A 273 13.03 14.44 6.50
C GLY A 273 12.63 15.74 5.82
N ALA A 274 13.34 16.82 6.16
CA ALA A 274 13.25 18.10 5.48
C ALA A 274 14.13 18.10 4.22
N PHE A 275 13.87 17.17 3.30
CA PHE A 275 14.31 17.34 1.92
C PHE A 275 13.53 18.50 1.31
N PHE A 276 14.26 19.34 0.58
CA PHE A 276 13.89 20.71 0.20
C PHE A 276 12.75 20.75 -0.83
#